data_AF-A0A1I8CT24-F1
#
_entry.id   AF-A0A1I8CT24-F1
#
_cell.length_a   1.000
_cell.length_b   1.000
_cell.length_c   1.000
_cell.angle_alpha   90.00
_cell.angle_beta   90.00
_cell.angle_gamma   90.00
#
_symmetry.space_group_name_H-M   'P 1'
#
loop_
_entity.id
_entity.type
_entity.pdbx_description
1 polymer ?
#
loop_
_entity_poly.entity_id
_entity_poly.type
_entity_poly.pdbx_seq_one_letter_code
_entity_poly.pdbx_strand_id
1 'polypeptide(L)'
;MYRCMNVLIIFVIFFFGLLGKAQEVEEDKDIVVGSEIGPCVNGFCPRAYSCFENNCFKMLKTPELMAIGPCIAGRCPHGFRCRNEANDCIPTEVALE
;
A
#
# COMPACT_ATOMS: atom_id res chain seq x y z
N MET A 1 -30.99 23.37 34.02
CA MET A 1 -31.10 22.48 32.86
C MET A 1 -29.84 22.40 31.98
N TYR A 2 -28.71 23.06 32.31
CA TYR A 2 -27.46 23.01 31.50
C TYR A 2 -26.47 21.88 31.88
N ARG A 3 -26.66 21.23 33.03
CA ARG A 3 -25.76 20.17 33.53
C ARG A 3 -25.95 18.82 32.83
N CYS A 4 -27.16 18.52 32.34
CA CYS A 4 -27.44 17.29 31.59
C CYS A 4 -26.91 17.35 30.15
N MET A 5 -26.93 18.54 29.53
CA MET A 5 -26.49 18.73 28.14
C MET A 5 -24.97 18.54 27.98
N ASN A 6 -24.18 18.97 28.96
CA ASN A 6 -22.72 18.79 28.97
C ASN A 6 -22.30 17.33 29.16
N VAL A 7 -23.05 16.56 29.98
CA VAL A 7 -22.78 15.14 30.18
C VAL A 7 -23.05 14.36 28.88
N LEU A 8 -24.12 14.71 28.16
CA LEU A 8 -24.45 14.08 26.89
C LEU A 8 -23.34 14.30 25.83
N ILE A 9 -22.77 15.51 25.77
CA ILE A 9 -21.69 15.85 24.82
C ILE A 9 -20.40 15.09 25.16
N ILE A 10 -20.06 14.96 26.44
CA ILE A 10 -18.90 14.17 26.88
C ILE A 10 -19.08 12.69 26.51
N PHE A 11 -20.29 12.13 26.70
CA PHE A 11 -20.58 10.74 26.29
C PHE A 11 -20.48 10.56 24.78
N VAL A 12 -20.94 11.53 23.98
CA VAL A 12 -20.82 11.51 22.52
C VAL A 12 -19.36 11.60 22.08
N ILE A 13 -18.55 12.50 22.64
CA ILE A 13 -17.11 12.58 22.35
C ILE A 13 -16.39 11.30 22.78
N PHE A 14 -16.77 10.69 23.91
CA PHE A 14 -16.20 9.42 24.35
C PHE A 14 -16.61 8.26 23.44
N PHE A 15 -17.86 8.21 22.98
CA PHE A 15 -18.35 7.21 22.03
C PHE A 15 -17.73 7.38 20.64
N PHE A 16 -17.69 8.60 20.11
CA PHE A 16 -17.04 8.91 18.83
C PHE A 16 -15.51 8.82 18.93
N GLY A 17 -14.92 9.05 20.09
CA GLY A 17 -13.49 8.84 20.36
C GLY A 17 -13.11 7.36 20.49
N LEU A 18 -14.04 6.50 20.92
CA LEU A 18 -13.87 5.04 20.96
C LEU A 18 -14.24 4.36 19.63
N LEU A 19 -15.14 4.93 18.83
CA LEU A 19 -15.47 4.48 17.47
C LEU A 19 -14.56 5.09 16.40
N GLY A 20 -13.92 6.21 16.69
CA GLY A 20 -12.98 6.91 15.84
C GLY A 20 -11.55 6.49 16.09
N LYS A 21 -11.26 5.20 15.94
CA LYS A 21 -9.93 4.85 15.41
C LYS A 21 -9.93 5.41 13.99
N ALA A 22 -9.40 6.62 13.83
CA ALA A 22 -8.81 7.02 12.57
C ALA A 22 -7.76 5.95 12.28
N GLN A 23 -8.18 4.94 11.53
CA GLN A 23 -7.29 3.96 10.96
C GLN A 23 -6.61 4.71 9.83
N GLU A 24 -5.50 5.35 10.17
CA GLU A 24 -4.46 5.66 9.22
C GLU A 24 -3.99 4.29 8.71
N VAL A 25 -4.67 3.77 7.70
CA VAL A 25 -4.08 2.76 6.82
C VAL A 25 -2.98 3.50 6.08
N GLU A 26 -1.83 3.65 6.75
CA GLU A 26 -0.58 3.78 6.03
C GLU A 26 -0.42 2.44 5.31
N GLU A 27 -0.79 2.46 4.02
CA GLU A 27 -0.51 1.38 3.09
C GLU A 27 1.02 1.31 2.99
N ASP A 28 1.64 0.66 3.99
CA ASP A 28 3.02 0.23 3.94
C ASP A 28 3.11 -0.79 2.80
N LYS A 29 3.29 -0.27 1.59
CA LYS A 29 3.68 -1.07 0.45
C LYS A 29 5.05 -1.58 0.81
N ASP A 30 5.13 -2.82 1.31
CA ASP A 30 6.38 -3.53 1.56
C ASP A 30 7.30 -3.34 0.34
N ILE A 31 8.18 -2.33 0.41
CA ILE A 31 9.19 -2.09 -0.60
C ILE A 31 10.22 -3.17 -0.33
N VAL A 32 10.10 -4.31 -1.02
CA VAL A 32 11.13 -5.34 -0.95
C VAL A 32 12.37 -4.79 -1.63
N VAL A 33 13.28 -4.30 -0.81
CA VAL A 33 14.61 -3.85 -1.21
C VAL A 33 15.35 -5.08 -1.71
N GLY A 34 15.57 -5.16 -3.02
CA GLY A 34 16.33 -6.24 -3.64
C GLY A 34 17.83 -6.09 -3.43
N SER A 35 18.62 -6.78 -4.24
CA SER A 35 20.09 -6.77 -4.11
C SER A 35 20.68 -5.37 -4.28
N GLU A 36 21.62 -5.04 -3.40
CA GLU A 36 22.52 -3.90 -3.52
C GLU A 36 23.45 -4.08 -4.72
N ILE A 37 23.65 -3.04 -5.52
CA ILE A 37 24.58 -3.03 -6.65
C ILE A 37 25.78 -2.09 -6.47
N GLY A 38 25.76 -1.22 -5.46
CA GLY A 38 26.83 -0.26 -5.17
C GLY A 38 26.33 1.10 -4.71
N PRO A 39 27.21 2.09 -4.52
CA PRO A 39 26.85 3.40 -3.99
C PRO A 39 26.08 4.25 -5.02
N CYS A 40 25.29 5.19 -4.52
CA CYS A 40 24.64 6.18 -5.37
C CYS A 40 25.67 7.15 -5.96
N VAL A 41 25.53 7.46 -7.25
CA VAL A 41 26.39 8.44 -7.92
C VAL A 41 25.61 9.74 -8.03
N ASN A 42 26.01 10.77 -7.27
CA ASN A 42 25.28 12.04 -7.16
C ASN A 42 23.79 11.89 -6.77
N GLY A 43 23.46 10.88 -5.96
CA GLY A 43 22.07 10.57 -5.57
C GLY A 43 21.25 9.85 -6.64
N PHE A 44 21.87 9.45 -7.75
CA PHE A 44 21.22 8.70 -8.83
C PHE A 44 21.75 7.28 -8.93
N CYS A 45 20.87 6.40 -9.42
CA CYS A 45 21.17 5.01 -9.73
C CYS A 45 20.80 4.71 -11.20
N PRO A 46 21.35 3.62 -11.78
CA PRO A 46 20.97 3.15 -13.12
C PRO A 46 19.46 2.89 -13.25
N ARG A 47 18.97 2.77 -14.49
CA ARG A 47 17.55 2.48 -14.75
C ARG A 47 17.10 1.21 -14.02
N ALA A 48 15.92 1.26 -13.38
CA ALA A 48 15.32 0.22 -12.53
C ALA A 48 15.96 0.00 -11.14
N TYR A 49 16.80 0.94 -10.68
CA TYR A 49 17.37 0.97 -9.33
C TYR A 49 17.03 2.27 -8.63
N SER A 50 16.94 2.23 -7.30
CA SER A 50 16.65 3.39 -6.46
C SER A 50 17.73 3.60 -5.42
N CYS A 51 18.06 4.86 -5.17
CA CYS A 51 19.00 5.25 -4.13
C CYS A 51 18.30 5.24 -2.77
N PHE A 52 18.75 4.39 -1.86
CA PHE A 52 18.28 4.32 -0.48
C PHE A 52 19.52 4.26 0.42
N GLU A 53 19.59 5.10 1.47
CA GLU A 53 20.74 5.13 2.38
C GLU A 53 22.13 5.17 1.69
N ASN A 54 22.29 5.98 0.64
CA ASN A 54 23.51 6.09 -0.18
C ASN A 54 23.89 4.86 -1.02
N ASN A 55 23.06 3.82 -1.05
CA ASN A 55 23.28 2.64 -1.87
C ASN A 55 22.15 2.45 -2.90
N CYS A 56 22.51 1.90 -4.04
CA CYS A 56 21.61 1.57 -5.12
C CYS A 56 21.08 0.15 -4.92
N PHE A 57 19.77 0.04 -4.77
CA PHE A 57 19.09 -1.23 -4.64
C PHE A 57 18.23 -1.51 -5.86
N LYS A 58 18.21 -2.78 -6.28
CA LYS A 58 17.22 -3.24 -7.24
C LYS A 58 15.87 -3.17 -6.55
N MET A 59 14.98 -2.30 -7.01
CA MET A 59 13.61 -2.35 -6.53
C MET A 59 12.97 -3.60 -7.12
N LEU A 60 12.95 -4.67 -6.34
CA LEU A 60 12.03 -5.76 -6.59
C LEU A 60 10.68 -5.18 -6.19
N LYS A 61 9.96 -4.60 -7.16
CA LYS A 61 8.51 -4.63 -7.03
C LYS A 61 8.20 -6.08 -6.73
N THR A 62 7.71 -6.36 -5.53
CA THR A 62 7.04 -7.62 -5.27
C THR A 62 6.07 -7.82 -6.44
N PRO A 63 6.27 -8.85 -7.28
CA PRO A 63 5.28 -9.19 -8.30
C PRO A 63 3.97 -9.62 -7.64
N GLU A 64 4.01 -9.87 -6.34
CA GLU A 64 2.85 -9.95 -5.50
C GLU A 64 2.13 -8.60 -5.51
N LEU A 65 1.08 -8.55 -6.33
CA LEU A 65 -0.15 -7.85 -6.00
C LEU A 65 -0.18 -6.34 -6.30
N MET A 66 0.76 -5.82 -7.10
CA MET A 66 0.58 -4.47 -7.65
C MET A 66 -0.61 -4.44 -8.62
N ALA A 67 -1.72 -3.87 -8.14
CA ALA A 67 -2.91 -3.62 -8.93
C ALA A 67 -2.58 -2.70 -10.11
N ILE A 68 -2.88 -3.13 -11.33
CA ILE A 68 -2.74 -2.28 -12.53
C ILE A 68 -3.97 -1.39 -12.78
N GLY A 69 -5.06 -1.65 -12.06
CA GLY A 69 -6.34 -0.96 -12.21
C GLY A 69 -7.50 -1.83 -11.73
N PRO A 70 -8.74 -1.33 -11.76
CA PRO A 70 -9.91 -2.12 -11.38
C PRO A 70 -10.25 -3.19 -12.43
N CYS A 71 -10.98 -4.22 -12.02
CA CYS A 71 -11.52 -5.19 -12.96
C CYS A 71 -12.64 -4.56 -13.80
N ILE A 72 -12.53 -4.68 -15.12
CA ILE A 72 -13.53 -4.14 -16.05
C ILE A 72 -14.41 -5.30 -16.51
N ALA A 73 -15.69 -5.28 -16.14
CA ALA A 73 -16.65 -6.36 -16.40
C ALA A 73 -16.16 -7.75 -15.91
N GLY A 74 -15.48 -7.77 -14.76
CA GLY A 74 -14.91 -8.99 -14.17
C GLY A 74 -13.72 -9.56 -14.94
N ARG A 75 -13.08 -8.77 -15.80
CA ARG A 75 -11.93 -9.18 -16.62
C ARG A 75 -10.77 -8.22 -16.47
N CYS A 76 -9.58 -8.76 -16.75
CA CYS A 76 -8.30 -8.08 -16.74
C CYS A 76 -7.55 -8.39 -18.05
N PRO A 77 -6.58 -7.56 -18.46
CA PRO A 77 -5.73 -7.83 -19.61
C PRO A 77 -4.93 -9.13 -19.43
N HIS A 78 -4.40 -9.69 -20.52
CA HIS A 78 -3.63 -10.93 -20.50
C HIS A 78 -2.46 -10.87 -19.49
N GLY A 79 -2.28 -11.93 -18.72
CA GLY A 79 -1.28 -12.01 -17.64
C GLY A 79 -1.77 -11.48 -16.28
N PHE A 80 -3.02 -11.01 -16.20
CA PHE A 80 -3.61 -10.51 -14.98
C PHE A 80 -4.93 -11.23 -14.64
N ARG A 81 -5.22 -11.37 -13.36
CA ARG A 81 -6.47 -11.91 -12.81
C ARG A 81 -7.15 -10.87 -11.93
N CYS A 82 -8.48 -10.99 -11.79
CA CYS A 82 -9.22 -10.16 -10.85
C CYS A 82 -9.05 -10.69 -9.42
N ARG A 83 -8.66 -9.83 -8.49
CA ARG A 83 -8.72 -10.10 -7.05
C ARG A 83 -10.12 -9.77 -6.56
N ASN A 84 -10.85 -10.77 -6.10
CA ASN A 84 -12.28 -10.62 -5.76
C ASN A 84 -12.49 -9.70 -4.54
N GLU A 85 -11.53 -9.65 -3.62
CA GLU A 85 -11.63 -8.88 -2.38
C GLU A 85 -11.52 -7.36 -2.62
N ALA A 86 -10.66 -6.95 -3.57
CA ALA A 86 -10.36 -5.55 -3.85
C ALA A 86 -10.89 -5.06 -5.21
N ASN A 87 -11.45 -5.96 -6.03
CA ASN A 87 -11.90 -5.69 -7.40
C ASN A 87 -10.79 -5.05 -8.27
N ASP A 88 -9.55 -5.48 -8.07
CA ASP A 88 -8.37 -4.99 -8.78
C ASP A 88 -7.68 -6.08 -9.62
N CYS A 89 -7.06 -5.65 -10.71
CA CYS A 89 -6.34 -6.49 -11.64
C CYS A 89 -4.91 -6.68 -11.17
N ILE A 90 -4.55 -7.91 -10.87
CA ILE A 90 -3.27 -8.30 -10.28
C ILE A 90 -2.57 -9.30 -11.17
N PRO A 91 -1.23 -9.38 -11.17
CA PRO A 91 -0.52 -10.40 -11.92
C PRO A 91 -1.06 -11.79 -11.54
N THR A 92 -1.40 -12.60 -12.53
CA THR A 92 -1.65 -14.03 -12.30
C THR A 92 -0.29 -14.60 -11.90
N GLU A 93 -0.16 -14.99 -10.63
CA GLU A 93 1.07 -15.47 -9.98
C GLU A 93 2.09 -15.94 -11.00
N VAL A 94 3.21 -15.21 -11.09
CA VAL A 94 4.33 -15.63 -11.91
C VAL A 94 4.69 -17.00 -11.41
N ALA A 95 4.42 -18.04 -12.20
CA ALA A 95 4.85 -19.39 -11.90
C ALA A 95 6.36 -19.31 -11.68
N LEU A 96 6.76 -19.38 -10.41
CA LEU A 96 8.12 -19.70 -10.01
C LEU A 96 8.30 -21.16 -10.42
N GLU A 97 8.76 -21.37 -11.66
CA GLU A 97 9.39 -22.63 -12.10
C GLU A 97 10.86 -22.63 -11.67
#